data_AF-A0A4V1XXI0-F1
#
_entry.id   AF-A0A4V1XXI0-F1
#
_cell.length_a   1.000
_cell.length_b   1.000
_cell.length_c   1.000
_cell.angle_alpha   90.00
_cell.angle_beta   90.00
_cell.angle_gamma   90.00
#
_symmetry.space_group_name_H-M   'P 1'
#
loop_
_entity.id
_entity.type
_entity.pdbx_description
1 polymer ?
#
loop_
_entity_poly.entity_id
_entity_poly.type
_entity_poly.pdbx_seq_one_letter_code
_entity_poly.pdbx_strand_id
1 'polypeptide(L)'
;MAEQADTPMGDMPMTGTDTSPGVTAAPPKKSQKFHELATATISAPPWAYAHLELFSSNTGSSSSSGEELDALQARSYCAAALKQFLGVRGAAIHLDVLKVEGRECWVRLPRDDLGAFAAAVTAWQGTTQSGCHSTLRIRGCSDWLGTLVGRQAQDRLWTG
;
A
#
# COMPACT_ATOMS: atom_id res chain seq x y z
N MET A 1 70.69 -24.49 51.74
CA MET A 1 69.40 -24.67 52.45
C MET A 1 68.48 -25.32 51.42
N ALA A 2 68.56 -26.61 51.12
CA ALA A 2 68.45 -27.79 51.97
C ALA A 2 67.13 -27.80 52.75
N GLU A 3 66.10 -28.43 52.20
CA GLU A 3 65.29 -29.42 52.91
C GLU A 3 64.63 -30.37 51.89
N GLN A 4 64.91 -31.66 52.06
CA GLN A 4 64.28 -32.83 51.43
C GLN A 4 63.26 -33.41 52.42
N ALA A 5 62.35 -34.25 51.88
CA ALA A 5 61.71 -35.46 52.44
C ALA A 5 60.22 -35.45 52.09
N ASP A 6 59.50 -36.52 51.73
CA ASP A 6 59.68 -37.97 51.91
C ASP A 6 58.62 -38.65 50.98
N THR A 7 58.99 -39.48 49.97
CA THR A 7 58.90 -40.97 49.91
C THR A 7 57.47 -41.55 49.60
N PRO A 8 57.26 -42.86 49.30
CA PRO A 8 57.12 -43.43 47.95
C PRO A 8 55.86 -44.34 47.72
N MET A 9 55.84 -45.04 46.57
CA MET A 9 55.04 -46.25 46.19
C MET A 9 53.59 -45.97 45.73
N GLY A 10 53.00 -46.63 44.73
CA GLY A 10 53.37 -47.79 43.91
C GLY A 10 52.17 -48.17 43.01
N ASP A 11 52.46 -48.93 41.95
CA ASP A 11 51.60 -49.78 41.12
C ASP A 11 50.28 -49.28 40.47
N MET A 12 50.22 -49.49 39.15
CA MET A 12 48.99 -49.56 38.32
C MET A 12 48.22 -50.85 38.68
N PRO A 13 46.88 -50.96 38.53
CA PRO A 13 46.36 -51.47 37.25
C PRO A 13 44.93 -51.03 36.87
N MET A 14 44.63 -51.33 35.61
CA MET A 14 43.39 -51.16 34.86
C MET A 14 42.19 -51.94 35.44
N THR A 15 41.01 -51.33 35.45
CA THR A 15 39.73 -52.05 35.36
C THR A 15 38.84 -51.35 34.34
N GLY A 16 38.57 -52.05 33.23
CA GLY A 16 37.58 -51.65 32.25
C GLY A 16 36.16 -51.99 32.71
N THR A 17 35.21 -51.19 32.27
CA THR A 17 33.82 -51.61 32.09
C THR A 17 33.30 -51.05 30.77
N ASP A 18 32.91 -52.01 29.93
CA ASP A 18 32.08 -51.95 28.73
C ASP A 18 31.03 -50.82 28.72
N THR A 19 30.95 -50.06 27.63
CA THR A 19 29.66 -49.67 27.03
C THR A 19 29.85 -49.39 25.52
N SER A 20 29.13 -50.20 24.77
CA SER A 20 28.94 -50.34 23.31
C SER A 20 28.57 -49.06 22.50
N PRO A 21 28.56 -49.16 21.14
CA PRO A 21 28.87 -48.06 20.22
C PRO A 21 27.66 -47.18 19.85
N GLY A 22 27.88 -45.87 19.84
CA GLY A 22 26.92 -44.87 19.35
C GLY A 22 26.90 -44.82 17.82
N VAL A 23 25.80 -45.30 17.24
CA VAL A 23 25.42 -45.11 15.84
C VAL A 23 25.30 -43.62 15.54
N THR A 24 26.15 -43.09 14.65
CA THR A 24 25.95 -41.80 13.99
C THR A 24 24.70 -41.89 13.11
N ALA A 25 23.54 -41.53 13.66
CA ALA A 25 22.31 -41.32 12.92
C ALA A 25 22.24 -39.87 12.45
N ALA A 26 22.52 -39.64 11.16
CA ALA A 26 22.22 -38.37 10.51
C ALA A 26 20.69 -38.16 10.43
N PRO A 27 20.19 -36.91 10.59
CA PRO A 27 18.75 -36.66 10.54
C PRO A 27 18.19 -36.89 9.12
N PRO A 28 16.97 -37.45 8.99
CA PRO A 28 16.36 -37.69 7.69
C PRO A 28 16.02 -36.37 6.99
N LYS A 29 16.60 -36.16 5.80
CA LYS A 29 16.28 -35.04 4.90
C LYS A 29 14.86 -35.24 4.37
N LYS A 30 13.92 -34.40 4.80
CA LYS A 30 12.54 -34.37 4.26
C LYS A 30 12.59 -33.98 2.79
N SER A 31 12.07 -34.84 1.90
CA SER A 31 11.96 -34.53 0.47
C SER A 31 10.84 -33.52 0.23
N GLN A 32 11.19 -32.29 -0.11
CA GLN A 32 10.25 -31.33 -0.70
C GLN A 32 10.24 -31.57 -2.22
N LYS A 33 9.15 -32.11 -2.75
CA LYS A 33 8.93 -32.25 -4.20
C LYS A 33 7.64 -31.53 -4.58
N PHE A 34 7.66 -30.21 -4.46
CA PHE A 34 6.77 -29.35 -5.23
C PHE A 34 7.70 -28.48 -6.08
N HIS A 35 7.46 -28.48 -7.39
CA HIS A 35 8.14 -27.61 -8.32
C HIS A 35 7.11 -26.59 -8.77
N GLU A 36 7.34 -25.33 -8.42
CA GLU A 36 6.57 -24.21 -8.92
C GLU A 36 6.80 -24.11 -10.43
N LEU A 37 5.82 -24.55 -11.22
CA LEU A 37 5.96 -24.63 -12.68
C LEU A 37 5.96 -23.24 -13.34
N ALA A 38 5.25 -22.28 -12.72
CA ALA A 38 5.29 -20.86 -13.07
C ALA A 38 4.65 -20.04 -11.94
N THR A 39 5.41 -19.12 -11.35
CA THR A 39 4.87 -18.03 -10.54
C THR A 39 4.55 -16.85 -11.44
N ALA A 40 3.27 -16.67 -11.72
CA ALA A 40 2.75 -15.46 -12.35
C ALA A 40 2.38 -14.46 -11.25
N THR A 41 3.31 -13.63 -10.84
CA THR A 41 2.94 -12.42 -10.09
C THR A 41 2.35 -11.44 -11.10
N ILE A 42 1.21 -10.84 -10.75
CA ILE A 42 0.68 -9.74 -11.51
C ILE A 42 1.67 -8.58 -11.34
N SER A 43 2.56 -8.45 -12.32
CA SER A 43 3.69 -7.51 -12.28
C SER A 43 3.20 -6.08 -12.10
N ALA A 44 4.00 -5.28 -11.40
CA ALA A 44 3.72 -3.90 -10.98
C ALA A 44 3.02 -3.11 -12.11
N PRO A 45 1.73 -2.78 -11.98
CA PRO A 45 1.02 -2.08 -13.03
C PRO A 45 1.64 -0.68 -13.18
N PRO A 46 1.85 -0.18 -14.40
CA PRO A 46 2.43 1.15 -14.62
C PRO A 46 1.48 2.28 -14.20
N TRP A 47 0.20 1.95 -14.00
CA TRP A 47 -0.86 2.89 -13.69
C TRP A 47 -1.43 2.64 -12.30
N ALA A 48 -1.83 3.72 -11.66
CA ALA A 48 -2.66 3.71 -10.47
C ALA A 48 -3.99 4.42 -10.75
N TYR A 49 -4.96 4.11 -9.90
CA TYR A 49 -6.32 4.59 -10.00
C TYR A 49 -6.72 5.27 -8.69
N ALA A 50 -7.46 6.37 -8.80
CA ALA A 50 -8.04 7.06 -7.66
C ALA A 50 -9.53 7.32 -7.89
N HIS A 51 -10.31 7.13 -6.83
CA HIS A 51 -11.73 7.47 -6.77
C HIS A 51 -11.89 8.71 -5.90
N LEU A 52 -12.46 9.75 -6.48
CA LEU A 52 -12.67 11.04 -5.85
C LEU A 52 -14.17 11.34 -5.78
N GLU A 53 -14.53 12.16 -4.81
CA GLU A 53 -15.87 12.70 -4.64
C GLU A 53 -15.80 14.21 -4.46
N LEU A 54 -16.69 14.91 -5.15
CA LEU A 54 -16.91 16.35 -5.01
C LEU A 54 -17.78 16.63 -3.78
N PHE A 55 -17.26 17.46 -2.89
CA PHE A 55 -17.98 17.96 -1.73
C PHE A 55 -18.20 19.47 -1.86
N SER A 56 -19.46 19.88 -1.98
CA SER A 56 -19.84 21.30 -2.04
C SER A 56 -20.53 21.71 -0.73
N SER A 57 -20.00 22.71 -0.03
CA SER A 57 -20.71 23.38 1.06
C SER A 57 -21.39 24.65 0.52
N ASN A 58 -22.70 24.71 0.67
CA ASN A 58 -23.47 25.88 0.29
C ASN A 58 -23.81 26.69 1.56
N THR A 59 -23.39 27.95 1.61
CA THR A 59 -23.68 28.87 2.73
C THR A 59 -24.85 29.82 2.43
N GLY A 60 -25.47 29.76 1.25
CA GLY A 60 -26.58 30.62 0.84
C GLY A 60 -27.79 29.82 0.37
N SER A 61 -28.99 30.23 0.76
CA SER A 61 -30.28 29.58 0.55
C SER A 61 -30.73 29.46 -0.93
N SER A 62 -29.97 28.74 -1.75
CA SER A 62 -30.38 28.31 -3.08
C SER A 62 -30.24 26.79 -3.14
N SER A 63 -31.38 26.13 -3.28
CA SER A 63 -31.56 24.68 -3.38
C SER A 63 -30.41 23.97 -4.10
N SER A 64 -29.81 23.00 -3.39
CA SER A 64 -28.79 22.07 -3.86
C SER A 64 -29.33 21.08 -4.89
N SER A 65 -29.82 21.56 -6.03
CA SER A 65 -30.12 20.71 -7.17
C SER A 65 -28.81 20.29 -7.81
N GLY A 66 -28.30 19.12 -7.41
CA GLY A 66 -27.37 18.30 -8.18
C GLY A 66 -26.25 19.05 -8.91
N GLU A 67 -25.31 19.66 -8.19
CA GLU A 67 -23.99 19.96 -8.77
C GLU A 67 -23.38 18.61 -9.16
N GLU A 68 -23.54 18.26 -10.43
CA GLU A 68 -22.90 17.12 -11.07
C GLU A 68 -21.51 17.57 -11.51
N LEU A 69 -20.53 16.76 -11.18
CA LEU A 69 -19.17 16.95 -11.62
C LEU A 69 -19.12 16.63 -13.11
N ASP A 70 -18.54 17.52 -13.91
CA ASP A 70 -18.21 17.21 -15.30
C ASP A 70 -16.74 16.79 -15.44
N ALA A 71 -16.38 16.13 -16.54
CA ALA A 71 -15.02 15.66 -16.78
C ALA A 71 -13.98 16.79 -16.93
N LEU A 72 -14.38 17.95 -17.45
CA LEU A 72 -13.50 19.10 -17.62
C LEU A 72 -13.20 19.77 -16.28
N GLN A 73 -14.20 19.92 -15.41
CA GLN A 73 -14.11 20.40 -14.04
C GLN A 73 -13.27 19.44 -13.20
N ALA A 74 -13.54 18.14 -13.25
CA ALA A 74 -12.74 17.13 -12.54
C ALA A 74 -11.26 17.26 -12.91
N ARG A 75 -10.94 17.36 -14.21
CA ARG A 75 -9.58 17.55 -14.69
C ARG A 75 -9.00 18.88 -14.23
N SER A 76 -9.77 19.97 -14.29
CA SER A 76 -9.32 21.31 -13.89
C SER A 76 -9.02 21.39 -12.40
N TYR A 77 -9.84 20.80 -11.54
CA TYR A 77 -9.64 20.73 -10.11
C TYR A 77 -8.42 19.87 -9.75
N CYS A 78 -8.28 18.68 -10.37
CA CYS A 78 -7.10 17.84 -10.17
C CYS A 78 -5.81 18.56 -10.62
N ALA A 79 -5.84 19.25 -11.77
CA ALA A 79 -4.70 20.01 -12.28
C ALA A 79 -4.37 21.21 -11.37
N ALA A 80 -5.38 21.90 -10.83
CA ALA A 80 -5.20 22.99 -9.88
C ALA A 80 -4.57 22.49 -8.57
N ALA A 81 -5.06 21.38 -8.02
CA ALA A 81 -4.53 20.73 -6.83
C ALA A 81 -3.06 20.34 -7.02
N LEU A 82 -2.75 19.64 -8.11
CA LEU A 82 -1.38 19.23 -8.44
C LEU A 82 -0.45 20.42 -8.64
N LYS A 83 -0.90 21.47 -9.33
CA LYS A 83 -0.13 22.70 -9.53
C LYS A 83 0.10 23.46 -8.22
N GLN A 84 -0.88 23.49 -7.31
CA GLN A 84 -0.74 24.13 -6.01
C GLN A 84 0.28 23.39 -5.13
N PHE A 85 0.26 22.06 -5.14
CA PHE A 85 1.10 21.24 -4.26
C PHE A 85 2.52 21.02 -4.80
N LEU A 86 2.67 20.78 -6.11
CA LEU A 86 3.94 20.41 -6.75
C LEU A 86 4.46 21.47 -7.72
N GLY A 87 3.73 22.58 -7.93
CA GLY A 87 4.12 23.62 -8.88
C GLY A 87 4.11 23.14 -10.33
N VAL A 88 5.15 23.52 -11.09
CA VAL A 88 5.32 23.18 -12.50
C VAL A 88 5.39 21.67 -12.72
N ARG A 89 5.96 20.90 -11.78
CA ARG A 89 6.03 19.44 -11.87
C ARG A 89 4.65 18.80 -11.86
N GLY A 90 3.75 19.30 -11.02
CA GLY A 90 2.38 18.80 -10.94
C GLY A 90 1.60 18.97 -12.24
N ALA A 91 1.87 20.06 -12.98
CA ALA A 91 1.24 20.31 -14.27
C ALA A 91 1.73 19.37 -15.40
N ALA A 92 2.89 18.72 -15.22
CA ALA A 92 3.44 17.76 -16.17
C ALA A 92 2.97 16.31 -15.92
N ILE A 93 2.29 16.04 -14.80
CA ILE A 93 1.79 14.70 -14.49
C ILE A 93 0.64 14.35 -15.45
N HIS A 94 0.76 13.20 -16.11
CA HIS A 94 -0.28 12.68 -16.99
C HIS A 94 -1.47 12.18 -16.16
N LEU A 95 -2.60 12.86 -16.26
CA LEU A 95 -3.85 12.50 -15.60
C LEU A 95 -4.96 12.30 -16.63
N ASP A 96 -5.65 11.17 -16.52
CA ASP A 96 -6.73 10.76 -17.41
C ASP A 96 -8.01 10.51 -16.60
N VAL A 97 -9.15 11.00 -17.09
CA VAL A 97 -10.46 10.85 -16.43
C VAL A 97 -11.18 9.67 -17.07
N LEU A 98 -11.39 8.61 -16.30
CA LEU A 98 -11.97 7.37 -16.81
C LEU A 98 -13.50 7.42 -16.83
N LYS A 99 -14.08 7.95 -15.74
CA LYS A 99 -15.52 8.01 -15.54
C LYS A 99 -15.85 9.15 -14.60
N VAL A 100 -16.98 9.78 -14.84
CA VAL A 100 -17.63 10.71 -13.91
C VAL A 100 -19.08 10.27 -13.76
N GLU A 101 -19.56 10.21 -12.53
CA GLU A 101 -20.93 9.81 -12.20
C GLU A 101 -21.44 10.65 -11.03
N GLY A 102 -22.39 11.55 -11.30
CA GLY A 102 -22.89 12.48 -10.30
C GLY A 102 -21.76 13.33 -9.72
N ARG A 103 -21.40 13.11 -8.46
CA ARG A 103 -20.31 13.81 -7.76
C ARG A 103 -19.02 13.03 -7.68
N GLU A 104 -18.98 11.82 -8.21
CA GLU A 104 -17.83 10.95 -8.13
C GLU A 104 -17.06 10.91 -9.46
N CYS A 105 -15.74 10.81 -9.40
CA CYS A 105 -14.92 10.57 -10.57
C CYS A 105 -13.80 9.57 -10.32
N TRP A 106 -13.45 8.84 -11.37
CA TRP A 106 -12.33 7.90 -11.40
C TRP A 106 -11.26 8.43 -12.33
N VAL A 107 -10.03 8.49 -11.81
CA VAL A 107 -8.87 8.99 -12.56
C VAL A 107 -7.76 7.95 -12.62
N ARG A 108 -7.01 7.98 -13.72
CA ARG A 108 -5.79 7.19 -13.93
C ARG A 108 -4.58 8.10 -13.97
N LEU A 109 -3.49 7.67 -13.34
CA LEU A 109 -2.22 8.38 -13.30
C LEU A 109 -1.04 7.39 -13.20
N PRO A 110 0.20 7.80 -13.50
CA PRO A 110 1.39 7.00 -13.24
C PRO A 110 1.46 6.58 -11.78
N ARG A 111 1.84 5.31 -11.54
CA ARG A 111 1.88 4.74 -10.19
C ARG A 111 2.78 5.53 -9.24
N ASP A 112 3.93 5.99 -9.72
CA ASP A 112 4.91 6.73 -8.92
C ASP A 112 4.38 8.08 -8.43
N ASP A 113 3.41 8.66 -9.14
CA ASP A 113 2.81 9.94 -8.80
C ASP A 113 1.58 9.80 -7.88
N LEU A 114 1.10 8.58 -7.59
CA LEU A 114 -0.12 8.37 -6.80
C LEU A 114 -0.04 9.00 -5.41
N GLY A 115 1.08 8.83 -4.70
CA GLY A 115 1.26 9.39 -3.36
C GLY A 115 1.26 10.91 -3.37
N ALA A 116 1.95 11.52 -4.34
CA ALA A 116 2.01 12.96 -4.49
C ALA A 116 0.65 13.54 -4.92
N PHE A 117 -0.07 12.84 -5.80
CA PHE A 117 -1.44 13.18 -6.19
C PHE A 117 -2.40 13.12 -5.00
N ALA A 118 -2.33 12.06 -4.20
CA ALA A 118 -3.20 11.92 -3.04
C ALA A 118 -2.97 13.04 -2.01
N ALA A 119 -1.70 13.39 -1.78
CA ALA A 119 -1.35 14.53 -0.93
C ALA A 119 -1.85 15.86 -1.52
N ALA A 120 -1.68 16.07 -2.82
CA ALA A 120 -2.11 17.27 -3.51
C ALA A 120 -3.63 17.48 -3.44
N VAL A 121 -4.42 16.45 -3.71
CA VAL A 121 -5.88 16.52 -3.65
C VAL A 121 -6.35 16.77 -2.21
N THR A 122 -5.74 16.10 -1.22
CA THR A 122 -6.11 16.28 0.19
C THR A 122 -5.73 17.67 0.72
N ALA A 123 -4.63 18.24 0.25
CA ALA A 123 -4.19 19.60 0.61
C ALA A 123 -4.89 20.71 -0.22
N TRP A 124 -5.71 20.33 -1.21
CA TRP A 124 -6.38 21.30 -2.06
C TRP A 124 -7.55 21.92 -1.31
N GLN A 125 -7.51 23.25 -1.21
CA GLN A 125 -8.50 24.01 -0.45
C GLN A 125 -9.85 24.08 -1.15
N GLY A 126 -9.97 23.60 -2.39
CA GLY A 126 -11.19 23.75 -3.17
C GLY A 126 -11.26 25.07 -3.93
N THR A 127 -12.40 25.28 -4.58
CA THR A 127 -12.75 26.52 -5.27
C THR A 127 -14.03 27.09 -4.70
N THR A 128 -14.13 28.41 -4.62
CA THR A 128 -15.36 29.09 -4.23
C THR A 128 -15.93 29.78 -5.46
N GLN A 129 -17.09 29.32 -5.93
CA GLN A 129 -17.82 29.93 -7.04
C GLN A 129 -19.23 30.28 -6.58
N SER A 130 -19.65 31.53 -6.82
CA SER A 130 -21.01 32.00 -6.52
C SER A 130 -21.46 31.76 -5.06
N GLY A 131 -20.52 31.79 -4.11
CA GLY A 131 -20.80 31.52 -2.69
C GLY A 131 -20.88 30.04 -2.30
N CYS A 132 -20.77 29.11 -3.27
CA CYS A 132 -20.61 27.69 -3.02
C CYS A 132 -19.12 27.33 -2.97
N HIS A 133 -18.71 26.63 -1.92
CA HIS A 133 -17.34 26.16 -1.78
C HIS A 133 -17.27 24.67 -2.12
N SER A 134 -16.60 24.34 -3.22
CA SER A 134 -16.48 22.97 -3.73
C SER A 134 -15.04 22.47 -3.56
N THR A 135 -14.87 21.32 -2.91
CA THR A 135 -13.58 20.65 -2.70
C THR A 135 -13.63 19.19 -3.15
N LEU A 136 -12.46 18.59 -3.38
CA LEU A 136 -12.33 17.18 -3.75
C LEU A 136 -11.88 16.36 -2.56
N ARG A 137 -12.52 15.20 -2.36
CA ARG A 137 -12.14 14.22 -1.34
C ARG A 137 -11.76 12.89 -1.99
N ILE A 138 -10.72 12.27 -1.48
CA ILE A 138 -10.32 10.91 -1.89
C ILE A 138 -11.21 9.89 -1.16
N ARG A 139 -11.92 9.06 -1.92
CA ARG A 139 -12.65 7.90 -1.42
C ARG A 139 -11.78 6.65 -1.35
N GLY A 140 -10.91 6.48 -2.34
CA GLY A 140 -9.93 5.40 -2.34
C GLY A 140 -8.88 5.56 -3.43
N CYS A 141 -7.80 4.79 -3.28
CA CYS A 141 -6.74 4.66 -4.28
C CYS A 141 -6.28 3.21 -4.36
N SER A 142 -5.94 2.74 -5.55
CA SER A 142 -5.35 1.42 -5.76
C SER A 142 -4.62 1.33 -7.09
N ASP A 143 -3.65 0.42 -7.15
CA ASP A 143 -2.96 0.01 -8.38
C ASP A 143 -3.90 -0.75 -9.34
N TRP A 144 -5.04 -1.25 -8.85
CA TRP A 144 -6.01 -2.05 -9.61
C TRP A 144 -7.40 -1.40 -9.58
N LEU A 145 -8.00 -1.16 -10.75
CA LEU A 145 -9.34 -0.57 -10.80
C LEU A 145 -10.42 -1.46 -10.13
N GLY A 146 -10.28 -2.79 -10.25
CA GLY A 146 -11.26 -3.74 -9.70
C GLY A 146 -11.40 -3.68 -8.18
N THR A 147 -10.34 -3.33 -7.45
CA THR A 147 -10.38 -3.24 -5.98
C THR A 147 -11.14 -1.98 -5.51
N LEU A 148 -11.09 -0.90 -6.29
CA LEU A 148 -11.84 0.33 -6.03
C LEU A 148 -13.33 0.14 -6.25
N VAL A 149 -13.72 -0.46 -7.38
CA VAL A 149 -15.14 -0.67 -7.73
C VAL A 149 -15.80 -1.68 -6.78
N GLY A 150 -15.10 -2.75 -6.40
CA GLY A 150 -15.62 -3.75 -5.46
C GLY A 150 -15.91 -3.18 -4.06
N ARG A 151 -15.07 -2.26 -3.59
CA ARG A 151 -15.22 -1.63 -2.26
C ARG A 151 -16.43 -0.72 -2.18
N GLN A 152 -16.73 0.03 -3.25
CA GLN A 152 -17.94 0.87 -3.30
C GLN A 152 -19.23 0.03 -3.18
N ALA A 153 -19.26 -1.14 -3.82
CA ALA A 153 -20.41 -2.05 -3.72
C ALA A 153 -20.57 -2.63 -2.30
N GLN A 154 -19.45 -2.91 -1.61
CA GLN A 154 -19.47 -3.37 -0.22
C GLN A 154 -19.97 -2.32 0.75
N ASP A 155 -19.59 -1.05 0.59
CA ASP A 155 -20.07 0.04 1.45
C ASP A 155 -21.60 0.17 1.39
N ARG A 156 -22.22 -0.09 0.22
CA ARG A 156 -23.68 -0.07 0.04
C ARG A 156 -24.41 -1.22 0.75
N LEU A 157 -23.73 -2.31 1.12
CA LEU A 157 -24.36 -3.45 1.79
C LEU A 157 -24.82 -3.12 3.21
N TRP A 158 -24.21 -2.11 3.85
CA TRP A 158 -24.47 -1.75 5.24
C TRP A 158 -25.42 -0.55 5.40
N THR A 159 -25.79 0.10 4.29
CA THR A 159 -26.63 1.30 4.26
C THR A 159 -28.04 1.03 3.71
N GLY A 160 -28.49 -0.24 3.72
CA GLY A 160 -29.80 -0.68 3.25
C GLY A 160 -30.93 -0.46 4.25
#